data_AF-A0A329RSX6-F1
#
_entry.id   AF-A0A329RSX6-F1
#
_cell.length_a   1.000
_cell.length_b   1.000
_cell.length_c   1.000
_cell.angle_alpha   90.00
_cell.angle_beta   90.00
_cell.angle_gamma   90.00
#
_symmetry.space_group_name_H-M   'P 1'
#
loop_
_entity.id
_entity.type
_entity.pdbx_description
1 polymer ?
#
loop_
_entity_poly.entity_id
_entity_poly.type
_entity_poly.pdbx_seq_one_letter_code
_entity_poly.pdbx_strand_id
1 'polypeptide(L)'
;MTARVQWTFSRLTTWLTYVQTKTDQNWNDNDYVFTALSKTSKIVIKTDDSAAGCENARVEWGKKMSEQAFITLLNCVVRDLNRNGVFTRGYIRQQWRDIWFTSHTFRRAGAQYRFMFAPPERR
;
A
#
# COMPACT_ATOMS: atom_id res chain seq x y z
N MET A 1 -27.83 -9.66 1.73
CA MET A 1 -26.42 -9.18 1.80
C MET A 1 -25.89 -9.01 0.39
N THR A 2 -25.36 -7.84 0.05
CA THR A 2 -24.99 -7.46 -1.34
C THR A 2 -23.62 -8.01 -1.74
N ALA A 3 -23.46 -8.46 -3.00
CA ALA A 3 -22.25 -9.10 -3.54
C ALA A 3 -20.93 -8.31 -3.32
N ARG A 4 -21.01 -6.99 -3.17
CA ARG A 4 -19.89 -6.10 -2.86
C ARG A 4 -19.28 -6.37 -1.48
N VAL A 5 -20.13 -6.61 -0.47
CA VAL A 5 -19.69 -6.92 0.90
C VAL A 5 -18.95 -8.26 0.93
N GLN A 6 -19.47 -9.25 0.20
CA GLN A 6 -18.90 -10.59 0.11
C GLN A 6 -17.52 -10.59 -0.57
N TRP A 7 -17.34 -9.78 -1.63
CA TRP A 7 -16.05 -9.62 -2.30
C TRP A 7 -15.00 -8.92 -1.42
N THR A 8 -15.39 -7.83 -0.74
CA THR A 8 -14.51 -7.12 0.18
C THR A 8 -14.09 -8.01 1.36
N PHE A 9 -15.02 -8.79 1.91
CA PHE A 9 -14.73 -9.73 2.98
C PHE A 9 -13.71 -10.79 2.55
N SER A 10 -13.91 -11.42 1.38
CA SER A 10 -12.97 -12.41 0.85
C SER A 10 -11.55 -11.85 0.69
N ARG A 11 -11.40 -10.63 0.15
CA ARG A 11 -10.09 -9.97 0.01
C ARG A 11 -9.44 -9.70 1.36
N LEU A 12 -10.22 -9.26 2.34
CA LEU A 12 -9.74 -9.02 3.70
C LEU A 12 -9.28 -10.33 4.34
N THR A 13 -10.06 -11.41 4.26
CA THR A 13 -9.67 -12.72 4.79
C THR A 13 -8.38 -13.22 4.14
N THR A 14 -8.25 -13.12 2.82
CA THR A 14 -7.00 -13.49 2.12
C THR A 14 -5.81 -12.69 2.64
N TRP A 15 -5.97 -11.39 2.86
CA TRP A 15 -4.92 -10.55 3.44
C TRP A 15 -4.54 -11.00 4.86
N LEU A 16 -5.53 -11.23 5.74
CA LEU A 16 -5.31 -11.67 7.11
C LEU A 16 -4.59 -13.03 7.17
N THR A 17 -4.99 -13.99 6.33
CA THR A 17 -4.32 -15.29 6.22
C THR A 17 -2.90 -15.15 5.68
N TYR A 18 -2.70 -14.30 4.67
CA TYR A 18 -1.36 -14.05 4.14
C TYR A 18 -0.42 -13.53 5.23
N VAL A 19 -0.84 -12.54 6.01
CA VAL A 19 -0.04 -11.98 7.11
C VAL A 19 0.26 -13.05 8.16
N GLN A 20 -0.74 -13.82 8.61
CA GLN A 20 -0.55 -14.95 9.52
C GLN A 20 0.57 -15.89 9.06
N THR A 21 0.55 -16.27 7.78
CA THR A 21 1.55 -17.20 7.21
C THR A 21 2.95 -16.61 7.07
N LYS A 22 3.10 -15.28 7.16
CA LYS A 22 4.37 -14.58 6.96
C LYS A 22 5.00 -14.05 8.24
N THR A 23 4.22 -13.85 9.29
CA THR A 23 4.69 -13.20 10.52
C THR A 23 4.41 -14.01 11.78
N ASP A 24 3.89 -15.24 11.65
CA ASP A 24 3.42 -16.11 12.75
C ASP A 24 2.46 -15.41 13.73
N GLN A 25 1.84 -14.30 13.30
CA GLN A 25 0.98 -13.50 14.14
C GLN A 25 -0.33 -14.23 14.35
N ASN A 26 -0.78 -14.33 15.60
CA ASN A 26 -2.15 -14.73 15.89
C ASN A 26 -3.01 -13.47 16.05
N TRP A 27 -3.98 -13.27 15.15
CA TRP A 27 -4.86 -12.10 15.20
C TRP A 27 -5.68 -12.08 16.50
N ASN A 28 -5.74 -10.92 17.13
CA ASN A 28 -6.65 -10.65 18.24
C ASN A 28 -7.61 -9.50 17.90
N ASP A 29 -8.71 -9.37 18.65
CA ASP A 29 -9.74 -8.34 18.40
C ASP A 29 -9.24 -6.90 18.59
N ASN A 30 -8.11 -6.70 19.28
CA ASN A 30 -7.46 -5.41 19.45
C ASN A 30 -6.42 -5.10 18.35
N ASP A 31 -6.15 -6.05 17.45
CA ASP A 31 -5.22 -5.84 16.36
C ASP A 31 -5.84 -4.99 15.26
N TYR A 32 -5.06 -4.01 14.80
CA TYR A 32 -5.42 -3.25 13.62
C TYR A 32 -5.06 -4.06 12.38
N VAL A 33 -6.02 -4.21 11.45
CA VAL A 33 -5.78 -4.81 10.11
C VAL A 33 -4.61 -4.13 9.39
N PHE A 34 -4.46 -2.82 9.62
CA PHE A 34 -3.30 -2.02 9.20
C PHE A 34 -2.53 -1.56 10.45
N THR A 35 -1.63 -2.43 10.89
CA THR A 35 -0.75 -2.20 12.05
C THR A 35 0.26 -1.11 11.79
N ALA A 36 0.68 -0.42 12.84
CA ALA A 36 1.75 0.56 12.74
C ALA A 36 3.06 -0.06 12.24
N LEU A 37 3.83 0.76 11.53
CA LEU A 37 5.18 0.44 11.10
C LEU A 37 6.14 1.42 11.75
N SER A 38 7.24 0.91 12.28
CA SER A 38 8.38 1.71 12.73
C SER A 38 9.61 1.45 11.88
N LYS A 39 10.64 2.30 12.06
CA LYS A 39 11.91 2.27 11.31
C LYS A 39 11.76 2.43 9.79
N THR A 40 10.66 3.01 9.32
CA THR A 40 10.51 3.47 7.93
C THR A 40 11.24 4.80 7.75
N SER A 41 12.10 4.93 6.73
CA SER A 41 12.90 6.14 6.50
C SER A 41 12.40 6.94 5.30
N LYS A 42 11.84 8.12 5.56
CA LYS A 42 11.41 9.07 4.52
C LYS A 42 12.60 9.68 3.75
N ILE A 43 13.77 9.75 4.38
CA ILE A 43 14.97 10.39 3.82
C ILE A 43 15.51 9.55 2.68
N VAL A 44 15.54 8.23 2.84
CA VAL A 44 16.03 7.26 1.86
C VAL A 44 15.17 7.27 0.58
N ILE A 45 13.87 7.56 0.69
CA ILE A 45 12.94 7.62 -0.45
C ILE A 45 13.22 8.83 -1.35
N LYS A 46 13.89 9.88 -0.85
CA LYS A 46 14.19 11.10 -1.62
C LYS A 46 15.60 11.13 -2.21
N THR A 47 16.49 10.25 -1.78
CA THR A 47 17.87 10.17 -2.31
C THR A 47 17.93 9.17 -3.46
N ASP A 48 18.98 9.18 -4.29
CA ASP A 48 19.18 8.14 -5.31
C ASP A 48 19.75 6.83 -4.74
N ASP A 49 19.83 6.72 -3.41
CA ASP A 49 20.36 5.57 -2.69
C ASP A 49 19.64 4.27 -3.08
N SER A 50 20.39 3.17 -3.17
CA SER A 50 19.90 1.82 -3.51
C SER A 50 18.75 1.33 -2.61
N ALA A 51 18.64 1.85 -1.39
CA ALA A 51 17.55 1.54 -0.48
C ALA A 51 16.19 2.15 -0.94
N ALA A 52 15.14 1.35 -0.81
CA ALA A 52 13.73 1.70 -0.95
C ALA A 52 13.17 2.41 0.32
N GLY A 53 13.86 2.33 1.46
CA GLY A 53 13.52 3.07 2.69
C GLY A 53 12.64 2.32 3.69
N CYS A 54 12.37 1.04 3.43
CA CYS A 54 11.54 0.16 4.26
C CYS A 54 12.23 -1.17 4.62
N GLU A 55 13.53 -1.32 4.35
CA GLU A 55 14.32 -2.56 4.57
C GLU A 55 14.30 -3.01 6.03
N ASN A 56 14.31 -2.05 6.94
CA ASN A 56 14.34 -2.27 8.38
C ASN A 56 12.99 -2.06 9.05
N ALA A 57 11.92 -1.93 8.26
CA ALA A 57 10.59 -1.66 8.78
C ALA A 57 10.17 -2.78 9.75
N ARG A 58 9.58 -2.40 10.88
CA ARG A 58 9.07 -3.34 11.88
C ARG A 58 7.58 -3.14 12.05
N VAL A 59 6.87 -4.24 12.21
CA VAL A 59 5.44 -4.24 12.53
C VAL A 59 5.26 -4.01 14.03
N GLU A 60 4.39 -3.08 14.38
CA GLU A 60 3.94 -2.85 15.75
C GLU A 60 2.48 -3.28 15.89
N TRP A 61 2.28 -4.52 16.36
CA TRP A 61 0.96 -5.10 16.64
C TRP A 61 0.21 -4.30 17.72
N GLY A 62 -1.13 -4.35 17.69
CA GLY A 62 -1.99 -3.59 18.60
C GLY A 62 -1.96 -2.06 18.44
N LYS A 63 -1.15 -1.51 17.52
CA LYS A 63 -1.08 -0.07 17.25
C LYS A 63 -1.60 0.28 15.88
N LYS A 64 -2.32 1.39 15.79
CA LYS A 64 -2.85 1.91 14.53
C LYS A 64 -1.75 2.57 13.71
N MET A 65 -1.68 2.26 12.41
CA MET A 65 -0.80 2.96 11.48
C MET A 65 -1.12 4.46 11.39
N SER A 66 -0.09 5.30 11.48
CA SER A 66 -0.23 6.73 11.21
C SER A 66 -0.31 7.01 9.71
N GLU A 67 -0.98 8.10 9.31
CA GLU A 67 -1.06 8.48 7.90
C GLU A 67 0.33 8.69 7.28
N GLN A 68 1.26 9.29 8.03
CA GLN A 68 2.62 9.50 7.55
C GLN A 68 3.37 8.17 7.36
N ALA A 69 3.18 7.18 8.23
CA ALA A 69 3.76 5.84 8.04
C ALA A 69 3.17 5.15 6.80
N PHE A 70 1.85 5.25 6.60
CA PHE A 70 1.19 4.74 5.41
C PHE A 70 1.72 5.37 4.11
N ILE A 71 1.84 6.71 4.08
CA ILE A 71 2.40 7.44 2.95
C ILE A 71 3.85 7.03 2.68
N THR A 72 4.66 6.85 3.73
CA THR A 72 6.06 6.41 3.57
C THR A 72 6.13 4.99 2.99
N LEU A 73 5.37 4.04 3.53
CA LEU A 73 5.29 2.67 3.00
C LEU A 73 4.89 2.65 1.53
N LEU A 74 3.87 3.44 1.19
CA LEU A 74 3.35 3.54 -0.17
C LEU A 74 4.44 3.97 -1.16
N ASN A 75 5.20 5.01 -0.81
CA ASN A 75 6.29 5.49 -1.66
C ASN A 75 7.49 4.52 -1.68
N CYS A 76 7.76 3.75 -0.60
CA CYS A 76 8.72 2.64 -0.63
C CYS A 76 8.34 1.60 -1.69
N VAL A 77 7.08 1.13 -1.69
CA VAL A 77 6.58 0.09 -2.61
C VAL A 77 6.65 0.59 -4.06
N VAL A 78 6.20 1.81 -4.32
CA VAL A 78 6.28 2.39 -5.68
C VAL A 78 7.71 2.51 -6.17
N ARG A 79 8.64 2.93 -5.30
CA ARG A 79 10.07 3.03 -5.62
C ARG A 79 10.69 1.68 -5.91
N ASP A 80 10.38 0.67 -5.10
CA ASP A 80 10.81 -0.71 -5.33
C ASP A 80 10.27 -1.23 -6.68
N LEU A 81 8.98 -1.03 -6.96
CA LEU A 81 8.37 -1.37 -8.25
C LEU A 81 9.00 -0.62 -9.44
N ASN A 82 9.38 0.65 -9.29
CA ASN A 82 10.05 1.41 -10.37
C ASN A 82 11.47 0.93 -10.67
N ARG A 83 12.14 0.33 -9.69
CA ARG A 83 13.53 -0.15 -9.80
C ARG A 83 13.59 -1.61 -10.25
N ASN A 84 12.82 -2.47 -9.59
CA ASN A 84 12.83 -3.91 -9.75
C ASN A 84 11.68 -4.43 -10.64
N GLY A 85 10.65 -3.62 -10.88
CA GLY A 85 9.53 -3.98 -11.73
C GLY A 85 9.93 -4.04 -13.20
N VAL A 86 9.75 -5.22 -13.79
CA VAL A 86 10.08 -5.54 -15.19
C VAL A 86 9.17 -4.80 -16.21
N PHE A 87 8.10 -4.13 -15.75
CA PHE A 87 6.96 -3.76 -16.59
C PHE A 87 6.67 -2.26 -16.80
N THR A 88 7.33 -1.33 -16.10
CA THR A 88 7.08 0.11 -16.30
C THR A 88 7.99 0.67 -17.40
N ARG A 89 7.48 0.70 -18.65
CA ARG A 89 8.20 1.26 -19.81
C ARG A 89 8.08 2.78 -19.90
N GLY A 90 9.16 3.45 -20.33
CA GLY A 90 9.17 4.81 -20.86
C GLY A 90 8.70 5.91 -19.88
N TYR A 91 7.83 6.79 -20.36
CA TYR A 91 7.33 7.99 -19.67
C TYR A 91 6.75 7.70 -18.27
N ILE A 92 6.05 6.58 -18.08
CA ILE A 92 5.44 6.22 -16.79
C ILE A 92 6.51 6.03 -15.72
N ARG A 93 7.63 5.38 -16.04
CA ARG A 93 8.74 5.17 -15.10
C ARG A 93 9.39 6.48 -14.69
N GLN A 94 9.54 7.43 -15.62
CA GLN A 94 10.09 8.75 -15.34
C GLN A 94 9.15 9.56 -14.45
N GLN A 95 7.86 9.61 -14.77
CA GLN A 95 6.88 10.32 -13.96
C GLN A 95 6.79 9.73 -12.54
N TRP A 96 6.81 8.41 -12.41
CA TRP A 96 6.68 7.76 -11.10
C TRP A 96 7.92 7.90 -10.21
N ARG A 97 9.09 8.23 -10.77
CA ARG A 97 10.31 8.53 -9.99
C ARG A 97 10.16 9.84 -9.21
N ASP A 98 9.52 10.84 -9.81
CA ASP A 98 9.47 12.21 -9.29
C ASP A 98 8.14 12.53 -8.58
N ILE A 99 7.17 11.61 -8.61
CA ILE A 99 5.87 11.78 -7.96
C ILE A 99 5.90 11.26 -6.53
N TRP A 100 5.50 12.12 -5.60
CA TRP A 100 5.18 11.73 -4.23
C TRP A 100 3.72 11.31 -4.09
N PHE A 101 3.47 10.03 -3.85
CA PHE A 101 2.12 9.51 -3.67
C PHE A 101 1.58 9.82 -2.28
N THR A 102 0.27 10.12 -2.23
CA THR A 102 -0.47 10.34 -0.98
C THR A 102 -1.71 9.46 -0.94
N SER A 103 -2.33 9.35 0.24
CA SER A 103 -3.66 8.74 0.41
C SER A 103 -4.68 9.33 -0.58
N HIS A 104 -4.60 10.64 -0.82
CA HIS A 104 -5.48 11.35 -1.74
C HIS A 104 -5.25 10.99 -3.22
N THR A 105 -4.01 10.71 -3.63
CA THR A 105 -3.68 10.28 -5.00
C THR A 105 -4.48 9.04 -5.40
N PHE A 106 -4.56 8.04 -4.52
CA PHE A 106 -5.31 6.81 -4.76
C PHE A 106 -6.82 7.01 -4.76
N ARG A 107 -7.35 7.88 -3.89
CA ARG A 107 -8.77 8.23 -3.90
C ARG A 107 -9.17 8.86 -5.24
N ARG A 108 -8.36 9.78 -5.76
CA ARG A 108 -8.58 10.40 -7.08
C ARG A 108 -8.48 9.38 -8.20
N ALA A 109 -7.42 8.58 -8.22
CA ALA A 109 -7.22 7.55 -9.24
C ALA A 109 -8.38 6.53 -9.25
N GLY A 110 -8.84 6.09 -8.07
CA GLY A 110 -9.97 5.18 -7.94
C GLY A 110 -11.32 5.79 -8.33
N ALA A 111 -11.50 7.11 -8.17
CA ALA A 111 -12.68 7.82 -8.67
C ALA A 111 -12.64 7.96 -10.20
N GLN A 112 -11.49 8.36 -10.76
CA GLN A 112 -11.28 8.44 -12.20
C GLN A 112 -11.48 7.08 -12.88
N TYR A 113 -10.89 6.02 -12.33
CA TYR A 113 -11.05 4.66 -12.85
C TYR A 113 -12.52 4.23 -12.87
N ARG A 114 -13.26 4.47 -11.78
CA ARG A 114 -14.68 4.12 -11.72
C ARG A 114 -15.48 4.90 -12.75
N PHE A 115 -15.27 6.20 -12.86
CA PHE A 115 -15.96 7.03 -13.84
C PHE A 115 -15.71 6.55 -15.29
N MET A 116 -14.45 6.22 -15.62
CA MET A 116 -14.05 5.84 -16.97
C MET A 116 -14.42 4.39 -17.33
N PHE A 117 -14.30 3.45 -16.40
CA PHE A 117 -14.28 2.01 -16.72
C PHE A 117 -15.26 1.16 -15.92
N ALA A 118 -15.82 1.64 -14.81
CA ALA A 118 -16.79 0.84 -14.07
C ALA A 118 -18.15 0.80 -14.79
N PRO A 119 -18.88 -0.33 -14.72
CA PRO A 119 -20.27 -0.41 -15.16
C PRO A 119 -21.11 0.71 -14.53
N PRO A 120 -22.14 1.25 -15.21
CA PRO A 120 -22.94 2.37 -14.72
C PRO A 120 -23.48 2.17 -13.29
N GLU A 121 -23.84 0.95 -12.91
CA GLU A 121 -24.36 0.61 -11.58
C GLU A 121 -23.28 0.64 -10.47
N ARG A 122 -22.00 0.79 -10.85
CA ARG A 122 -20.82 0.78 -9.99
C ARG A 122 -19.97 2.06 -10.10
N ARG A 123 -20.38 3.03 -10.93
CA ARG A 123 -19.73 4.34 -11.02
C ARG A 123 -19.86 5.10 -9.71
#